data_AF-A0A316VBL3-F1
#
_entry.id   AF-A0A316VBL3-F1
#
_cell.length_a   1.000
_cell.length_b   1.000
_cell.length_c   1.000
_cell.angle_alpha   90.00
_cell.angle_beta   90.00
_cell.angle_gamma   90.00
#
_symmetry.space_group_name_H-M   'P 1'
#
loop_
_entity.id
_entity.type
_entity.pdbx_description
1 polymer ?
#
loop_
_entity_poly.entity_id
_entity_poly.type
_entity_poly.pdbx_seq_one_letter_code
_entity_poly.pdbx_strand_id
1 'polypeptide(L)'
;MSDILRLLVSPGFRTGVFAGNAIWHSMAFLNFTFRPQLMIEKLTNPALTASKRTGGGDEYTQDIMRYLGGINGGYAILALLRFVPLAISLSSKSSGQRLTTTQHQFAVSSDILCLTALGLANLSQAALNFFYARQSGRWIVGHWRGWKTDRITILDSLFTILDFGIVGARLAGY
;
A
#
# COMPACT_ATOMS: atom_id res chain seq x y z
N MET A 1 3.27 -12.76 23.62
CA MET A 1 3.33 -11.43 22.97
C MET A 1 4.72 -11.08 22.47
N SER A 2 5.79 -11.36 23.21
CA SER A 2 7.18 -11.08 22.79
C SER A 2 7.54 -11.65 21.42
N ASP A 3 7.07 -12.86 21.08
CA ASP A 3 7.48 -13.54 19.85
C ASP A 3 6.84 -12.96 18.59
N ILE A 4 5.59 -12.46 18.69
CA ILE A 4 4.92 -11.76 17.59
C ILE A 4 5.61 -10.42 17.32
N LEU A 5 5.92 -9.65 18.37
CA LEU A 5 6.63 -8.37 18.22
C LEU A 5 8.02 -8.57 17.62
N ARG A 6 8.75 -9.61 18.05
CA ARG A 6 10.04 -10.01 17.47
C ARG A 6 9.93 -10.44 16.01
N LEU A 7 8.86 -11.14 15.64
CA LEU A 7 8.61 -11.51 14.24
C LEU A 7 8.40 -10.27 13.38
N LEU A 8 7.56 -9.32 13.82
CA LEU A 8 7.24 -8.10 13.07
C LEU A 8 8.50 -7.28 12.75
N VAL A 9 9.42 -7.16 13.70
CA VAL A 9 10.66 -6.40 13.52
C VAL A 9 11.81 -7.20 12.89
N SER A 10 11.59 -8.51 12.65
CA SER A 10 12.61 -9.36 12.06
C SER A 10 13.01 -8.88 10.66
N PRO A 11 14.30 -8.94 10.28
CA PRO A 11 14.75 -8.43 8.99
C PRO A 11 14.01 -9.04 7.80
N GLY A 12 13.76 -10.36 7.83
CA GLY A 12 13.05 -11.06 6.76
C GLY A 12 11.60 -10.60 6.62
N PHE A 13 10.85 -10.55 7.73
CA PHE A 13 9.45 -10.13 7.70
C PHE A 13 9.30 -8.69 7.23
N ARG A 14 10.08 -7.76 7.80
CA ARG A 14 10.07 -6.35 7.42
C ARG A 14 10.44 -6.14 5.94
N THR A 15 11.43 -6.89 5.44
CA THR A 15 11.78 -6.85 4.00
C THR A 15 10.61 -7.31 3.14
N GLY A 16 9.90 -8.35 3.57
CA GLY A 16 8.67 -8.81 2.93
C GLY A 16 7.56 -7.75 2.92
N VAL A 17 7.37 -7.00 4.01
CA VAL A 17 6.39 -5.91 4.08
C VAL A 17 6.75 -4.77 3.13
N PHE A 18 8.01 -4.34 3.07
CA PHE A 18 8.43 -3.33 2.10
C PHE A 18 8.30 -3.82 0.65
N ALA A 19 8.64 -5.09 0.38
CA ALA A 19 8.43 -5.69 -0.94
C ALA A 19 6.94 -5.71 -1.33
N GLY A 20 6.07 -6.09 -0.40
CA GLY A 20 4.63 -6.09 -0.59
C GLY A 20 4.09 -4.70 -0.91
N ASN A 21 4.46 -3.70 -0.12
CA ASN A 21 4.10 -2.30 -0.37
C ASN A 21 4.64 -1.81 -1.73
N ALA A 22 5.88 -2.14 -2.08
CA ALA A 22 6.46 -1.78 -3.38
C ALA A 22 5.67 -2.38 -4.54
N ILE A 23 5.31 -3.66 -4.47
CA ILE A 23 4.50 -4.34 -5.49
C ILE A 23 3.10 -3.71 -5.54
N TRP A 24 2.46 -3.53 -4.40
CA TRP A 24 1.11 -2.99 -4.28
C TRP A 24 0.99 -1.61 -4.91
N HIS A 25 1.81 -0.65 -4.45
CA HIS A 25 1.77 0.71 -4.96
C HIS A 25 2.27 0.82 -6.41
N SER A 26 3.21 -0.03 -6.84
CA SER A 26 3.61 -0.07 -8.26
C SER A 26 2.47 -0.56 -9.15
N MET A 27 1.73 -1.58 -8.71
CA MET A 27 0.57 -2.07 -9.44
C MET A 27 -0.55 -1.05 -9.48
N ALA A 28 -0.81 -0.34 -8.38
CA ALA A 28 -1.75 0.78 -8.35
C ALA A 28 -1.33 1.90 -9.29
N PHE A 29 -0.06 2.31 -9.26
CA PHE A 29 0.51 3.29 -10.19
C PHE A 29 0.31 2.88 -11.65
N LEU A 30 0.71 1.66 -12.02
CA LEU A 30 0.63 1.19 -13.40
C LEU A 30 -0.82 1.11 -13.91
N ASN A 31 -1.73 0.58 -13.09
CA ASN A 31 -3.11 0.37 -13.51
C ASN A 31 -3.92 1.67 -13.51
N PHE A 32 -3.78 2.51 -12.49
CA PHE A 32 -4.55 3.76 -12.41
C PHE A 32 -4.02 4.85 -13.35
N THR A 33 -2.71 4.92 -13.58
CA THR A 33 -2.11 5.92 -14.47
C THR A 33 -2.32 5.56 -15.95
N PHE A 34 -1.98 4.33 -16.35
CA PHE A 34 -1.94 3.97 -17.77
C PHE A 34 -3.17 3.23 -18.25
N ARG A 35 -4.01 2.71 -17.34
CA ARG A 35 -5.21 1.93 -17.68
C ARG A 35 -6.46 2.41 -16.93
N PRO A 36 -6.73 3.73 -16.82
CA PRO A 36 -7.83 4.26 -16.02
C PRO A 36 -9.19 3.74 -16.48
N GLN A 37 -9.43 3.62 -17.79
CA GLN A 37 -10.68 3.09 -18.34
C GLN A 37 -10.96 1.65 -17.88
N LEU A 38 -9.98 0.76 -18.02
CA LEU A 38 -10.11 -0.62 -17.55
C LEU A 38 -10.34 -0.72 -16.04
N MET A 39 -9.72 0.17 -15.27
CA MET A 39 -9.92 0.21 -13.82
C MET A 39 -11.30 0.75 -13.44
N ILE A 40 -11.81 1.76 -14.15
CA ILE A 40 -13.17 2.26 -13.94
C ILE A 40 -14.17 1.14 -14.24
N GLU A 41 -14.01 0.41 -15.36
CA GLU A 41 -14.88 -0.72 -15.71
C GLU A 41 -14.84 -1.85 -14.68
N LYS A 42 -13.65 -2.17 -14.16
CA LYS A 42 -13.48 -3.21 -13.14
C LYS A 42 -14.09 -2.83 -11.79
N LEU A 43 -14.01 -1.56 -11.42
CA LEU A 43 -14.34 -1.09 -10.07
C LEU A 43 -15.75 -0.49 -9.97
N THR A 44 -16.39 -0.16 -11.09
CA THR A 44 -17.74 0.40 -11.11
C THR A 44 -18.79 -0.71 -11.25
N ASN A 45 -19.94 -0.55 -10.59
CA ASN A 45 -21.05 -1.50 -10.74
C ASN A 45 -21.72 -1.31 -12.11
N PRO A 46 -21.83 -2.37 -12.94
CA PRO A 46 -22.50 -2.35 -14.24
C PRO A 46 -23.87 -1.66 -14.21
N ALA A 47 -24.66 -1.87 -13.16
CA ALA A 47 -26.00 -1.30 -12.98
C ALA A 47 -26.00 0.21 -12.73
N LEU A 48 -24.92 0.77 -12.17
CA LEU A 48 -24.74 2.22 -11.99
C LEU A 48 -24.08 2.88 -13.20
N THR A 49 -23.30 2.14 -13.99
CA THR A 49 -22.73 2.58 -15.27
C THR A 49 -23.76 2.68 -16.39
N ALA A 50 -24.81 1.86 -16.39
CA ALA A 50 -25.83 1.85 -17.44
C ALA A 50 -26.53 3.22 -17.59
N SER A 51 -26.68 3.97 -16.49
CA SER A 51 -27.32 5.30 -16.48
C SER A 51 -26.39 6.46 -16.84
N LYS A 52 -25.10 6.21 -17.12
CA LYS A 52 -24.07 7.25 -17.34
C LYS A 52 -23.14 7.01 -18.53
N ARG A 53 -23.41 6.01 -19.37
CA ARG A 53 -22.69 5.79 -20.64
C ARG A 53 -23.09 6.82 -21.68
N THR A 54 -22.68 8.08 -21.51
CA THR A 54 -22.28 8.89 -22.66
C THR A 54 -20.93 8.34 -23.15
N GLY A 55 -20.74 8.26 -24.47
CA GLY A 55 -19.74 7.46 -25.19
C GLY A 55 -18.25 7.82 -25.00
N GLY A 56 -17.86 8.27 -23.82
CA GLY A 56 -16.49 8.42 -23.35
C GLY A 56 -16.61 8.52 -21.84
N GLY A 57 -16.20 7.47 -21.10
CA GLY A 57 -16.37 7.44 -19.65
C GLY A 57 -15.80 8.72 -19.05
N ASP A 58 -16.64 9.49 -18.35
CA ASP A 58 -16.39 10.81 -17.77
C ASP A 58 -14.88 11.13 -17.65
N GLU A 59 -14.36 11.99 -18.54
CA GLU A 59 -12.93 12.32 -18.63
C GLU A 59 -12.37 12.75 -17.27
N TYR A 60 -13.20 13.45 -16.49
CA TYR A 60 -12.90 13.83 -15.12
C TYR A 60 -12.59 12.63 -14.20
N THR A 61 -13.35 11.55 -14.31
CA THR A 61 -13.11 10.31 -13.54
C THR A 61 -11.80 9.63 -13.98
N GLN A 62 -11.45 9.69 -15.27
CA GLN A 62 -10.18 9.17 -15.77
C GLN A 62 -8.98 10.00 -15.28
N ASP A 63 -9.13 11.32 -15.18
CA ASP A 63 -8.07 12.19 -14.66
C ASP A 63 -7.84 11.99 -13.17
N ILE A 64 -8.90 11.78 -12.39
CA ILE A 64 -8.77 11.44 -10.97
C ILE A 64 -8.06 10.09 -10.81
N MET A 65 -8.38 9.08 -11.63
CA MET A 65 -7.65 7.81 -11.64
C MET A 65 -6.16 8.02 -11.89
N ARG A 66 -5.80 8.83 -12.90
CA ARG A 66 -4.39 9.12 -13.20
C ARG A 66 -3.69 9.81 -12.04
N TYR A 67 -4.37 10.76 -11.39
CA TYR A 67 -3.86 11.44 -10.21
C TYR A 67 -3.62 10.47 -9.04
N LEU A 68 -4.58 9.58 -8.76
CA LEU A 68 -4.43 8.50 -7.77
C LEU A 68 -3.27 7.56 -8.12
N GLY A 69 -3.09 7.24 -9.40
CA GLY A 69 -1.95 6.50 -9.90
C GLY A 69 -0.65 7.20 -9.57
N GLY A 70 -0.50 8.48 -9.95
CA GLY A 70 0.68 9.29 -9.67
C GLY A 70 1.06 9.34 -8.19
N ILE A 71 0.08 9.50 -7.29
CA ILE A 71 0.30 9.45 -5.83
C ILE A 71 0.89 8.10 -5.41
N ASN A 72 0.34 6.99 -5.90
CA ASN A 72 0.87 5.66 -5.62
C ASN A 72 2.30 5.47 -6.16
N GLY A 73 2.68 6.17 -7.24
CA GLY A 73 4.06 6.17 -7.72
C GLY A 73 5.07 6.65 -6.67
N GLY A 74 4.73 7.69 -5.91
CA GLY A 74 5.56 8.19 -4.80
C GLY A 74 5.74 7.15 -3.69
N TYR A 75 4.65 6.49 -3.28
CA TYR A 75 4.70 5.43 -2.27
C TYR A 75 5.46 4.19 -2.75
N ALA A 76 5.35 3.83 -4.03
CA ALA A 76 6.12 2.75 -4.64
C ALA A 76 7.63 3.02 -4.55
N ILE A 77 8.06 4.24 -4.92
CA ILE A 77 9.47 4.64 -4.82
C ILE A 77 9.92 4.60 -3.37
N LEU A 78 9.13 5.16 -2.45
CA LEU A 78 9.45 5.16 -1.02
C LEU A 78 9.65 3.73 -0.46
N ALA A 79 8.77 2.80 -0.83
CA ALA A 79 8.88 1.39 -0.44
C ALA A 79 10.11 0.71 -1.07
N LEU A 80 10.39 0.97 -2.35
CA LEU A 80 11.57 0.42 -3.06
C LEU A 80 12.89 0.92 -2.48
N LEU A 81 12.98 2.20 -2.09
CA LEU A 81 14.16 2.78 -1.47
C LEU A 81 14.52 2.10 -0.14
N ARG A 82 13.54 1.52 0.57
CA ARG A 82 13.80 0.69 1.76
C ARG A 82 13.99 -0.78 1.43
N PHE A 83 13.21 -1.33 0.51
CA PHE A 83 13.29 -2.74 0.12
C PHE A 83 14.65 -3.11 -0.47
N VAL A 84 15.17 -2.34 -1.44
CA VAL A 84 16.36 -2.71 -2.21
C VAL A 84 17.59 -2.90 -1.32
N PRO A 85 17.96 -1.96 -0.43
CA PRO A 85 19.10 -2.16 0.47
C PRO A 85 18.93 -3.37 1.40
N LEU A 86 17.71 -3.62 1.89
CA LEU A 86 17.41 -4.76 2.75
C LEU A 86 17.52 -6.10 2.00
N ALA A 87 17.01 -6.17 0.78
CA ALA A 87 17.06 -7.36 -0.06
C ALA A 87 18.50 -7.72 -0.45
N ILE A 88 19.33 -6.72 -0.76
CA ILE A 88 20.77 -6.90 -1.01
C ILE A 88 21.46 -7.41 0.25
N SER A 89 21.16 -6.81 1.41
CA SER A 89 21.73 -7.22 2.70
C SER A 89 21.38 -8.68 3.06
N LEU A 90 20.16 -9.13 2.78
CA LEU A 90 19.75 -10.52 3.00
C LEU A 90 20.40 -11.52 2.03
N SER A 91 20.67 -11.10 0.79
CA SER A 91 21.24 -11.97 -0.25
C SER A 91 22.76 -12.10 -0.13
N SER A 92 23.44 -11.07 0.39
CA SER A 92 24.88 -11.13 0.66
C SER A 92 25.13 -11.96 1.92
N LYS A 93 25.49 -13.24 1.76
CA LYS A 93 25.98 -14.11 2.86
C LYS A 93 27.23 -13.56 3.58
N SER A 94 27.82 -12.48 3.08
CA SER A 94 29.07 -11.92 3.57
C SER A 94 29.01 -10.39 3.58
N SER A 95 28.67 -9.84 4.74
CA SER A 95 29.32 -8.64 5.25
C SER A 95 28.91 -8.48 6.70
N GLY A 96 29.72 -9.02 7.60
CA GLY A 96 29.69 -8.73 9.03
C GLY A 96 30.08 -7.28 9.35
N GLN A 97 29.69 -6.31 8.51
CA GLN A 97 29.71 -4.90 8.87
C GLN A 97 28.62 -4.69 9.90
N ARG A 98 28.99 -4.82 11.17
CA ARG A 98 28.19 -4.29 12.28
C ARG A 98 27.99 -2.81 12.00
N LEU A 99 26.75 -2.43 11.70
CA LEU A 99 26.35 -1.03 11.66
C LEU A 99 26.81 -0.38 12.95
N THR A 100 27.36 0.84 12.86
CA THR A 100 27.59 1.62 14.07
C THR A 100 26.24 1.87 14.77
N THR A 101 26.26 2.14 16.07
CA THR A 101 25.04 2.44 16.84
C THR A 101 24.22 3.56 16.16
N THR A 102 24.89 4.59 15.65
CA THR A 102 24.28 5.70 14.92
C THR A 102 23.63 5.25 13.60
N GLN A 103 24.30 4.39 12.83
CA GLN A 103 23.73 3.86 11.59
C GLN A 103 22.52 2.96 11.86
N HIS A 104 22.55 2.18 12.94
CA HIS A 104 21.42 1.36 13.35
C HIS A 104 20.22 2.22 13.77
N GLN A 105 20.45 3.25 14.59
CA GLN A 105 19.40 4.20 14.99
C GLN A 105 18.79 4.89 13.78
N PHE A 106 19.61 5.38 12.85
CA PHE A 106 19.13 5.98 11.61
C PHE A 106 18.29 5.02 10.77
N ALA A 107 18.72 3.76 10.63
CA ALA A 107 17.97 2.74 9.91
C ALA A 107 16.60 2.48 10.55
N VAL A 108 16.53 2.41 11.87
CA VAL A 108 15.27 2.27 12.63
C VAL A 108 14.36 3.48 12.43
N SER A 109 14.87 4.70 12.59
CA SER A 109 14.08 5.92 12.38
C SER A 109 13.57 6.05 10.95
N SER A 110 14.38 5.67 9.97
CA SER A 110 13.98 5.65 8.56
C SER A 110 12.88 4.62 8.28
N ASP A 111 12.96 3.44 8.89
CA ASP A 111 11.88 2.44 8.79
C ASP A 111 10.58 2.93 9.41
N ILE A 112 10.64 3.53 10.60
CA ILE A 112 9.46 4.09 11.27
C ILE A 112 8.81 5.15 10.38
N LEU A 113 9.59 6.08 9.84
CA LEU A 113 9.08 7.14 8.97
C LEU A 113 8.43 6.58 7.71
N CYS A 114 9.14 5.67 7.03
CA CYS A 114 8.67 5.07 5.78
C CYS A 114 7.39 4.27 5.99
N LEU A 115 7.36 3.37 6.98
CA LEU A 115 6.18 2.55 7.28
C LEU A 115 5.03 3.38 7.83
N THR A 116 5.29 4.47 8.55
CA THR A 116 4.21 5.40 8.94
C THR A 116 3.58 6.05 7.71
N ALA A 117 4.40 6.51 6.76
CA ALA A 117 3.88 7.12 5.53
C ALA A 117 3.09 6.12 4.66
N LEU A 118 3.62 4.91 4.47
CA LEU A 118 2.94 3.82 3.76
C LEU A 118 1.65 3.39 4.48
N GLY A 119 1.72 3.21 5.80
CA GLY A 119 0.58 2.85 6.63
C GLY A 119 -0.53 3.90 6.58
N LEU A 120 -0.19 5.19 6.59
CA LEU A 120 -1.16 6.28 6.41
C LEU A 120 -1.77 6.28 5.00
N ALA A 121 -0.97 6.03 3.97
CA ALA A 121 -1.46 5.93 2.60
C ALA A 121 -2.50 4.80 2.46
N ASN A 122 -2.14 3.60 2.93
CA ASN A 122 -3.01 2.43 2.93
C ASN A 122 -4.25 2.65 3.83
N LEU A 123 -4.08 3.24 5.02
CA LEU A 123 -5.19 3.52 5.94
C LEU A 123 -6.19 4.49 5.32
N SER A 124 -5.69 5.55 4.67
CA SER A 124 -6.56 6.55 4.05
C SER A 124 -7.43 5.94 2.96
N GLN A 125 -6.87 5.05 2.13
CA GLN A 125 -7.62 4.34 1.09
C GLN A 125 -8.62 3.36 1.71
N ALA A 126 -8.20 2.54 2.68
CA ALA A 126 -9.09 1.61 3.38
C ALA A 126 -10.25 2.33 4.09
N ALA A 127 -9.98 3.45 4.78
CA ALA A 127 -10.99 4.23 5.49
C ALA A 127 -12.00 4.86 4.53
N LEU A 128 -11.53 5.46 3.43
CA LEU A 128 -12.42 5.99 2.39
C LEU A 128 -13.31 4.87 1.81
N ASN A 129 -12.75 3.68 1.63
CA ASN A 129 -13.50 2.54 1.10
C ASN A 129 -14.56 2.03 2.07
N PHE A 130 -14.23 1.90 3.36
CA PHE A 130 -15.17 1.40 4.38
C PHE A 130 -16.27 2.41 4.72
N PHE A 131 -15.95 3.69 4.85
CA PHE A 131 -16.86 4.69 5.41
C PHE A 131 -17.62 5.50 4.35
N TYR A 132 -16.97 5.87 3.24
CA TYR A 132 -17.60 6.73 2.22
C TYR A 132 -18.14 5.95 1.03
N ALA A 133 -17.34 5.02 0.50
CA ALA A 133 -17.69 4.32 -0.74
C ALA A 133 -18.77 3.25 -0.53
N ARG A 134 -18.79 2.61 0.65
CA ARG A 134 -19.80 1.61 1.02
C ARG A 134 -21.23 2.14 0.94
N GLN A 135 -21.45 3.41 1.30
CA GLN A 135 -22.77 4.04 1.30
C GLN A 135 -23.18 4.56 -0.07
N SER A 136 -22.22 5.08 -0.84
CA SER A 136 -22.50 5.79 -2.09
C SER A 136 -22.56 4.87 -3.31
N GLY A 137 -21.89 3.71 -3.29
CA GLY A 137 -21.81 2.78 -4.43
C GLY A 137 -21.17 3.37 -5.69
N ARG A 138 -20.57 4.56 -5.62
CA ARG A 138 -20.33 5.42 -6.79
C ARG A 138 -18.87 5.63 -7.18
N TRP A 139 -17.92 4.87 -6.65
CA TRP A 139 -16.50 5.14 -6.91
C TRP A 139 -15.64 3.89 -6.98
N ILE A 140 -14.39 4.07 -7.45
CA ILE A 140 -13.18 3.20 -7.61
C ILE A 140 -12.99 2.23 -6.44
N VAL A 141 -13.98 1.44 -6.11
CA VAL A 141 -14.04 0.77 -4.82
C VAL A 141 -14.86 -0.47 -5.03
N GLY A 142 -14.26 -1.61 -4.74
CA GLY A 142 -14.89 -2.88 -4.96
C GLY A 142 -16.23 -2.90 -4.24
N HIS A 143 -17.28 -3.05 -5.03
CA HIS A 143 -18.58 -3.40 -4.51
C HIS A 143 -18.42 -4.64 -3.65
N TRP A 144 -18.99 -4.61 -2.45
CA TRP A 144 -19.35 -5.84 -1.76
C TRP A 144 -20.44 -6.51 -2.60
N ARG A 145 -20.02 -7.28 -3.61
CA ARG A 145 -20.92 -7.96 -4.54
C ARG A 145 -21.34 -9.26 -3.87
N GLY A 146 -22.33 -9.17 -2.98
CA GLY A 146 -22.68 -10.27 -2.07
C GLY A 146 -21.52 -10.56 -1.10
N TRP A 147 -20.99 -11.78 -1.14
CA TRP A 147 -19.87 -12.25 -0.30
C TRP A 147 -18.47 -11.91 -0.85
N LYS A 148 -18.36 -11.25 -2.01
CA LYS A 148 -17.05 -10.89 -2.60
C LYS A 148 -16.57 -9.56 -2.05
N THR A 149 -15.65 -9.62 -1.11
CA THR A 149 -14.97 -8.46 -0.53
C THR A 149 -14.03 -7.82 -1.55
N ASP A 150 -13.95 -6.48 -1.53
CA ASP A 150 -13.02 -5.73 -2.36
C ASP A 150 -11.57 -6.08 -2.04
N ARG A 151 -10.84 -6.58 -3.03
CA ARG A 151 -9.44 -6.97 -2.90
C ARG A 151 -8.55 -5.77 -2.61
N ILE A 152 -8.87 -4.60 -3.16
CA ILE A 152 -8.10 -3.36 -2.95
C ILE A 152 -8.21 -2.97 -1.48
N THR A 153 -9.43 -2.83 -0.98
CA THR A 153 -9.69 -2.53 0.45
C THR A 153 -9.06 -3.54 1.40
N ILE A 154 -9.11 -4.84 1.09
CA ILE A 154 -8.45 -5.87 1.92
C ILE A 154 -6.94 -5.65 1.95
N LEU A 155 -6.31 -5.44 0.80
CA LEU A 155 -4.87 -5.25 0.70
C LEU A 155 -4.43 -3.98 1.43
N ASP A 156 -5.14 -2.87 1.25
CA ASP A 156 -4.89 -1.63 1.98
C ASP A 156 -5.01 -1.84 3.49
N SER A 157 -6.06 -2.55 3.95
CA SER A 157 -6.25 -2.85 5.36
C SER A 157 -5.13 -3.74 5.92
N LEU A 158 -4.72 -4.75 5.15
CA LEU A 158 -3.64 -5.65 5.53
C LEU A 158 -2.33 -4.87 5.68
N PHE A 159 -1.92 -4.10 4.66
CA PHE A 159 -0.68 -3.33 4.73
C PHE A 159 -0.74 -2.26 5.82
N THR A 160 -1.88 -1.60 6.03
CA THR A 160 -2.08 -0.70 7.18
C THR A 160 -1.74 -1.37 8.51
N ILE A 161 -2.29 -2.57 8.76
CA ILE A 161 -2.07 -3.30 10.01
C ILE A 161 -0.61 -3.72 10.13
N LEU A 162 0.01 -4.19 9.05
CA LEU A 162 1.41 -4.61 9.04
C LEU A 162 2.36 -3.44 9.27
N ASP A 163 2.15 -2.33 8.57
CA ASP A 163 2.96 -1.13 8.64
C ASP A 163 2.93 -0.53 10.06
N PHE A 164 1.73 -0.30 10.61
CA PHE A 164 1.60 0.21 11.98
C PHE A 164 2.00 -0.81 13.04
N GLY A 165 1.82 -2.11 12.79
CA GLY A 165 2.31 -3.17 13.66
C GLY A 165 3.82 -3.13 13.84
N ILE A 166 4.56 -2.95 12.73
CA ILE A 166 6.02 -2.82 12.77
C ILE A 166 6.44 -1.50 13.44
N VAL A 167 5.76 -0.38 13.12
CA VAL A 167 6.02 0.92 13.77
C VAL A 167 5.83 0.81 15.28
N GLY A 168 4.71 0.25 15.73
CA GLY A 168 4.41 0.06 17.15
C GLY A 168 5.44 -0.84 17.85
N ALA A 169 5.84 -1.95 17.22
CA ALA A 169 6.87 -2.84 17.77
C ALA A 169 8.23 -2.13 17.90
N ARG A 170 8.63 -1.35 16.90
CA ARG A 170 9.88 -0.56 16.92
C ARG A 170 9.87 0.53 17.99
N LEU A 171 8.76 1.25 18.15
CA LEU A 171 8.60 2.26 19.20
C LEU A 171 8.60 1.64 20.60
N ALA A 172 8.15 0.39 20.74
CA ALA A 172 8.23 -0.39 21.97
C ALA A 172 9.63 -0.98 22.24
N GLY A 173 10.62 -0.72 21.40
CA GLY A 173 12.02 -1.13 21.58
C GLY A 173 12.36 -2.53 21.05
N TYR A 174 11.54 -3.09 20.15
CA TYR A 174 11.82 -4.37 19.49
C TYR A 174 12.60 -4.19 18.17
#